data_AF-A0A913YT28-F1
#
_entry.id   AF-A0A913YT28-F1
#
_cell.length_a   1.000
_cell.length_b   1.000
_cell.length_c   1.000
_cell.angle_alpha   90.00
_cell.angle_beta   90.00
_cell.angle_gamma   90.00
#
_symmetry.space_group_name_H-M   'P 1'
#
loop_
_entity.id
_entity.type
_entity.pdbx_description
1 polymer ?
#
loop_
_entity_poly.entity_id
_entity_poly.type
_entity_poly.pdbx_seq_one_letter_code
_entity_poly.pdbx_strand_id
1 'polypeptide(L)'
;MSSTSDTDETGSIASDLRTEDETDETVIDSIFQPYQYEPLADVDESNGDGSGEEDDEDGIPFASLEARSENNIPVGSWCKCGHCNVEHIASVREFRCCHEVRPAIGLMVFDGSIERHRCVTQHDDFEALVNKTVLNLAGPLFRDRNGRTYRRNAGQSENE
;
A
#
# COMPACT_ATOMS: atom_id res chain seq x y z
N MET A 1 19.40 36.71 -43.07
CA MET A 1 18.33 37.30 -43.90
C MET A 1 18.53 36.81 -45.32
N SER A 2 17.71 35.88 -45.76
CA SER A 2 17.33 35.65 -47.16
C SER A 2 16.23 34.60 -47.15
N SER A 3 15.02 35.08 -47.40
CA SER A 3 13.81 34.31 -47.57
C SER A 3 13.82 33.62 -48.94
N THR A 4 13.30 32.40 -49.02
CA THR A 4 12.66 31.89 -50.24
C THR A 4 11.50 30.99 -49.84
N SER A 5 10.30 31.48 -50.13
CA SER A 5 9.03 30.76 -50.13
C SER A 5 9.03 29.68 -51.21
N ASP A 6 8.30 28.59 -50.99
CA ASP A 6 7.74 27.82 -52.11
C ASP A 6 6.30 27.41 -51.81
N THR A 7 5.53 27.52 -52.88
CA THR A 7 4.09 27.71 -53.03
C THR A 7 3.32 26.40 -53.13
N ASP A 8 2.08 26.41 -52.64
CA ASP A 8 1.05 25.40 -52.93
C ASP A 8 0.75 25.34 -54.44
N GLU A 9 0.77 24.13 -54.99
CA GLU A 9 0.24 23.84 -56.33
C GLU A 9 -0.90 22.82 -56.20
N THR A 10 -2.10 23.33 -56.46
CA THR A 10 -3.35 22.58 -56.59
C THR A 10 -3.33 21.70 -57.84
N GLY A 11 -3.57 20.41 -57.69
CA GLY A 11 -3.78 19.47 -58.80
C GLY A 11 -5.19 18.91 -58.81
N SER A 12 -6.16 19.69 -59.30
CA SER A 12 -7.50 19.18 -59.66
C SER A 12 -7.41 18.37 -60.94
N ILE A 13 -7.72 17.07 -60.89
CA ILE A 13 -8.11 16.31 -62.08
C ILE A 13 -9.51 15.73 -61.89
N ALA A 14 -10.45 16.26 -62.66
CA ALA A 14 -11.75 15.65 -62.90
C ALA A 14 -11.70 15.01 -64.29
N SER A 15 -12.24 13.79 -64.43
CA SER A 15 -13.24 13.38 -65.46
C SER A 15 -13.28 11.86 -65.63
N ASP A 16 -14.45 11.31 -65.29
CA ASP A 16 -15.24 10.27 -66.00
C ASP A 16 -14.73 8.84 -66.29
N LEU A 17 -15.32 7.90 -65.52
CA LEU A 17 -16.13 6.74 -65.92
C LEU A 17 -15.65 5.83 -67.08
N ARG A 18 -15.32 4.55 -66.76
CA ARG A 18 -15.90 3.32 -67.38
C ARG A 18 -15.79 2.08 -66.46
N THR A 19 -16.96 1.65 -65.99
CA THR A 19 -17.54 0.29 -65.85
C THR A 19 -16.64 -0.97 -65.70
N GLU A 20 -16.80 -1.59 -64.51
CA GLU A 20 -16.86 -3.02 -64.15
C GLU A 20 -15.69 -3.95 -64.50
N ASP A 21 -14.93 -4.33 -63.47
CA ASP A 21 -14.48 -5.72 -63.27
C ASP A 21 -14.23 -6.03 -61.79
N GLU A 22 -14.55 -7.27 -61.41
CA GLU A 22 -14.55 -7.84 -60.05
C GLU A 22 -13.18 -7.76 -59.34
N THR A 23 -13.19 -7.33 -58.07
CA THR A 23 -12.62 -8.01 -56.87
C THR A 23 -12.51 -6.98 -55.74
N ASP A 24 -13.45 -7.05 -54.80
CA ASP A 24 -13.51 -6.21 -53.61
C ASP A 24 -12.52 -6.71 -52.56
N GLU A 25 -11.23 -6.51 -52.79
CA GLU A 25 -10.20 -6.61 -51.75
C GLU A 25 -10.23 -5.30 -50.96
N THR A 26 -11.16 -5.19 -50.01
CA THR A 26 -11.18 -4.08 -49.07
C THR A 26 -9.87 -4.10 -48.27
N VAL A 27 -8.92 -3.23 -48.62
CA VAL A 27 -7.77 -2.93 -47.77
C VAL A 27 -8.31 -2.22 -46.54
N ILE A 28 -8.60 -3.00 -45.50
CA ILE A 28 -8.92 -2.48 -44.17
C ILE A 28 -7.63 -1.85 -43.66
N ASP A 29 -7.46 -0.56 -43.92
CA ASP A 29 -6.43 0.25 -43.30
C ASP A 29 -6.78 0.34 -41.82
N SER A 30 -6.33 -0.67 -41.06
CA SER A 30 -6.56 -0.76 -39.62
C SER A 30 -5.66 0.29 -38.98
N ILE A 31 -6.18 1.51 -38.86
CA ILE A 31 -5.55 2.60 -38.13
C ILE A 31 -5.52 2.16 -36.66
N PHE A 32 -4.45 1.47 -36.29
CA PHE A 32 -4.18 1.05 -34.92
C PHE A 32 -3.97 2.32 -34.10
N GLN A 33 -4.98 2.71 -33.32
CA GLN A 33 -4.82 3.80 -32.37
C GLN A 33 -3.99 3.31 -31.19
N PRO A 34 -2.80 3.89 -30.96
CA PRO A 34 -2.05 3.62 -29.74
C PRO A 34 -2.94 3.91 -28.52
N TYR A 35 -2.86 3.08 -27.49
CA TYR A 35 -3.56 3.24 -26.20
C TYR A 35 -5.07 2.92 -26.18
N GLN A 36 -5.68 2.44 -27.27
CA GLN A 36 -7.13 2.13 -27.29
C GLN A 36 -7.58 0.98 -26.36
N TYR A 37 -6.64 0.15 -25.90
CA TYR A 37 -6.90 -0.98 -24.99
C TYR A 37 -6.28 -0.78 -23.62
N GLU A 38 -5.74 0.41 -23.34
CA GLU A 38 -5.30 0.70 -21.99
C GLU A 38 -6.53 0.92 -21.10
N PRO A 39 -6.55 0.32 -19.91
CA PRO A 39 -7.62 0.57 -18.95
C PRO A 39 -7.67 2.07 -18.66
N LEU A 40 -8.86 2.67 -18.83
CA LEU A 40 -9.09 4.06 -18.43
C LEU A 40 -8.74 4.18 -16.94
N ALA A 41 -7.95 5.18 -16.59
CA ALA A 41 -7.73 5.51 -15.19
C ALA A 41 -9.09 5.74 -14.54
N ASP A 42 -9.31 5.14 -13.38
CA ASP A 42 -10.53 5.36 -12.61
C ASP A 42 -10.65 6.87 -12.33
N VAL A 43 -11.77 7.47 -12.73
CA VAL A 43 -12.10 8.90 -12.57
C VAL A 43 -12.14 9.37 -11.11
N ASP A 44 -11.85 8.48 -10.16
CA ASP A 44 -11.78 8.80 -8.74
C ASP A 44 -10.47 9.50 -8.36
N GLU A 45 -9.45 9.55 -9.23
CA GLU A 45 -8.23 10.34 -8.94
C GLU A 45 -8.44 11.88 -9.02
N SER A 46 -9.62 12.36 -9.46
CA SER A 46 -9.95 13.79 -9.44
C SER A 46 -10.94 14.19 -8.34
N ASN A 47 -11.54 13.24 -7.63
CA ASN A 47 -12.21 13.52 -6.36
C ASN A 47 -11.26 13.13 -5.23
N GLY A 48 -10.13 13.83 -5.18
CA GLY A 48 -9.34 13.94 -3.95
C GLY A 48 -10.20 14.65 -2.90
N ASP A 49 -11.11 13.91 -2.28
CA ASP A 49 -11.52 14.21 -0.92
C ASP A 49 -10.22 14.24 -0.10
N GLY A 50 -9.83 15.45 0.31
CA GLY A 50 -8.67 15.71 1.15
C GLY A 50 -8.86 15.19 2.58
N SER A 51 -9.36 13.97 2.75
CA SER A 51 -9.44 13.25 4.02
C SER A 51 -8.22 12.35 4.27
N GLY A 52 -7.22 12.39 3.38
CA GLY A 52 -5.99 11.59 3.48
C GLY A 52 -4.95 12.06 4.50
N GLU A 53 -5.22 13.09 5.30
CA GLU A 53 -4.28 13.63 6.29
C GLU A 53 -4.50 13.10 7.73
N GLU A 54 -5.53 12.30 7.97
CA GLU A 54 -5.89 11.83 9.32
C GLU A 54 -5.52 10.36 9.61
N ASP A 55 -5.24 9.60 8.55
CA ASP A 55 -4.88 8.19 8.63
C ASP A 55 -3.38 8.02 8.87
N ASP A 56 -3.03 7.05 9.69
CA ASP A 56 -1.63 6.72 9.94
C ASP A 56 -1.04 5.69 8.95
N GLU A 57 0.18 5.23 9.17
CA GLU A 57 0.90 4.33 8.25
C GLU A 57 0.16 3.01 7.97
N ASP A 58 -0.67 2.55 8.90
CA ASP A 58 -1.51 1.35 8.75
C ASP A 58 -2.88 1.65 8.11
N GLY A 59 -3.21 2.93 7.85
CA GLY A 59 -4.51 3.36 7.36
C GLY A 59 -5.58 3.40 8.45
N ILE A 60 -5.20 3.65 9.70
CA ILE A 60 -6.15 3.81 10.81
C ILE A 60 -6.29 5.30 11.13
N PRO A 61 -7.51 5.87 11.11
CA PRO A 61 -7.73 7.26 11.49
C PRO A 61 -7.31 7.50 12.94
N PHE A 62 -6.61 8.60 13.22
CA PHE A 62 -6.20 8.95 14.58
C PHE A 62 -7.39 8.99 15.56
N ALA A 63 -8.53 9.54 15.13
CA ALA A 63 -9.77 9.60 15.92
C ALA A 63 -10.28 8.22 16.35
N SER A 64 -10.07 7.18 15.53
CA SER A 64 -10.47 5.81 15.89
C SER A 64 -9.65 5.27 17.05
N LEU A 65 -8.35 5.58 17.09
CA LEU A 65 -7.45 5.13 18.15
C LEU A 65 -7.69 5.89 19.44
N GLU A 66 -7.94 7.19 19.35
CA GLU A 66 -8.33 8.02 20.49
C GLU A 66 -9.62 7.48 21.13
N ALA A 67 -10.65 7.21 20.34
CA ALA A 67 -11.90 6.62 20.83
C ALA A 67 -11.72 5.24 21.49
N ARG A 68 -10.81 4.40 20.99
CA ARG A 68 -10.44 3.13 21.64
C ARG A 68 -9.72 3.38 22.97
N SER A 69 -8.82 4.37 23.02
CA SER A 69 -8.05 4.71 24.22
C SER A 69 -8.91 5.28 25.36
N GLU A 70 -9.95 6.02 25.01
CA GLU A 70 -10.97 6.52 25.95
C GLU A 70 -12.01 5.45 26.32
N ASN A 71 -11.87 4.23 25.79
CA ASN A 71 -12.80 3.12 25.98
C ASN A 71 -14.23 3.40 25.46
N ASN A 72 -14.38 4.33 24.51
CA ASN A 72 -15.64 4.56 23.78
C ASN A 72 -15.95 3.40 22.82
N ILE A 73 -14.92 2.68 22.37
CA ILE A 73 -15.02 1.51 21.50
C ILE A 73 -14.41 0.29 22.22
N PRO A 74 -15.20 -0.75 22.57
CA PRO A 74 -14.70 -1.89 23.33
C PRO A 74 -13.75 -2.76 22.51
N VAL A 75 -12.79 -3.42 23.16
CA VAL A 75 -11.78 -4.29 22.51
C VAL A 75 -12.41 -5.32 21.57
N GLY A 76 -13.54 -5.93 21.97
CA GLY A 76 -14.22 -6.95 21.18
C GLY A 76 -14.75 -6.48 19.81
N SER A 77 -14.90 -5.17 19.58
CA SER A 77 -15.40 -4.66 18.30
C SER A 77 -14.30 -4.39 17.27
N TRP A 78 -13.05 -4.21 17.69
CA TRP A 78 -11.91 -3.95 16.78
C TRP A 78 -10.85 -5.05 16.81
N CYS A 79 -10.77 -5.84 17.89
CA CYS A 79 -9.88 -6.99 17.96
C CYS A 79 -10.38 -8.13 17.06
N LYS A 80 -9.72 -8.33 15.92
CA LYS A 80 -10.03 -9.43 14.99
C LYS A 80 -9.32 -10.75 15.36
N CYS A 81 -8.19 -10.69 16.07
CA CYS A 81 -7.42 -11.88 16.45
C CYS A 81 -7.95 -12.61 17.69
N GLY A 82 -8.70 -11.91 18.57
CA GLY A 82 -9.17 -12.44 19.86
C GLY A 82 -8.11 -12.46 20.97
N HIS A 83 -6.93 -11.86 20.75
CA HIS A 83 -5.78 -11.90 21.69
C HIS A 83 -5.29 -10.51 22.14
N CYS A 84 -5.94 -9.41 21.74
CA CYS A 84 -5.53 -8.07 22.18
C CYS A 84 -5.91 -7.83 23.66
N ASN A 85 -5.03 -7.15 24.39
CA ASN A 85 -5.25 -6.69 25.77
C ASN A 85 -4.86 -5.20 25.87
N VAL A 86 -5.61 -4.43 26.66
CA VAL A 86 -5.43 -2.99 26.87
C VAL A 86 -4.83 -2.61 28.22
N GLU A 87 -4.63 -3.57 29.14
CA GLU A 87 -4.22 -3.32 30.53
C GLU A 87 -2.88 -2.57 30.67
N HIS A 88 -1.94 -2.83 29.76
CA HIS A 88 -0.58 -2.27 29.80
C HIS A 88 -0.23 -1.41 28.59
N ILE A 89 -1.25 -0.88 27.90
CA ILE A 89 -1.06 0.04 26.79
C ILE A 89 -0.70 1.43 27.34
N ALA A 90 0.42 1.99 26.88
CA ALA A 90 0.93 3.29 27.30
C ALA A 90 0.64 4.40 26.28
N SER A 91 0.44 4.05 25.01
CA SER A 91 0.25 5.00 23.91
C SER A 91 -1.05 4.75 23.15
N VAL A 92 -1.71 5.82 22.72
CA VAL A 92 -2.90 5.77 21.86
C VAL A 92 -2.63 4.96 20.58
N ARG A 93 -1.40 5.02 20.06
CA ARG A 93 -1.00 4.26 18.87
C ARG A 93 -1.00 2.75 19.06
N GLU A 94 -1.02 2.24 20.29
CA GLU A 94 -0.95 0.80 20.58
C GLU A 94 -2.34 0.13 20.62
N PHE A 95 -3.44 0.89 20.54
CA PHE A 95 -4.82 0.37 20.49
C PHE A 95 -5.18 -0.26 19.12
N ARG A 96 -4.40 -1.27 18.73
CA ARG A 96 -4.44 -1.91 17.40
C ARG A 96 -4.43 -3.43 17.48
N CYS A 97 -5.09 -4.03 16.51
CA CYS A 97 -5.00 -5.48 16.30
C CYS A 97 -3.87 -5.82 15.34
N CYS A 98 -3.25 -7.00 15.49
CA CYS A 98 -2.27 -7.51 14.51
C CYS A 98 -2.86 -7.66 13.09
N HIS A 99 -4.19 -7.70 12.94
CA HIS A 99 -4.93 -7.69 11.66
C HIS A 99 -5.24 -6.28 11.14
N GLU A 100 -4.70 -5.24 11.79
CA GLU A 100 -4.73 -3.86 11.28
C GLU A 100 -3.32 -3.39 10.93
N VAL A 101 -2.28 -3.99 11.53
CA VAL A 101 -0.87 -3.67 11.26
C VAL A 101 -0.44 -4.23 9.91
N ARG A 102 -0.25 -3.35 8.92
CA ARG A 102 -0.01 -3.74 7.51
C ARG A 102 1.21 -4.67 7.34
N PRO A 103 2.39 -4.37 7.94
CA PRO A 103 3.53 -5.27 7.83
C PRO A 103 3.28 -6.67 8.39
N ALA A 104 2.53 -6.78 9.50
CA ALA A 104 2.23 -8.07 10.12
C ALA A 104 1.29 -8.91 9.23
N ILE A 105 0.26 -8.28 8.67
CA ILE A 105 -0.63 -8.94 7.70
C ILE A 105 0.16 -9.37 6.48
N GLY A 106 1.01 -8.50 5.93
CA GLY A 106 1.84 -8.81 4.76
C GLY A 106 2.72 -10.04 4.97
N LEU A 107 3.34 -10.18 6.15
CA LEU A 107 4.16 -11.35 6.47
C LEU A 107 3.33 -12.64 6.52
N MET A 108 2.19 -12.61 7.23
CA MET A 108 1.31 -13.78 7.38
C MET A 108 0.62 -14.19 6.07
N VAL A 109 0.39 -13.24 5.15
CA VAL A 109 -0.14 -13.54 3.80
C VAL A 109 0.96 -14.18 2.95
N PHE A 110 2.18 -13.64 3.02
CA PHE A 110 3.31 -14.09 2.20
C PHE A 110 3.69 -15.55 2.46
N ASP A 111 3.69 -15.98 3.72
CA ASP A 111 4.04 -17.35 4.12
C ASP A 111 2.83 -18.30 4.25
N GLY A 112 1.61 -17.81 3.99
CA GLY A 112 0.35 -18.56 4.11
C GLY A 112 -0.10 -18.85 5.55
N SER A 113 0.58 -18.30 6.55
CA SER A 113 0.25 -18.48 7.96
C SER A 113 -1.10 -17.85 8.34
N ILE A 114 -1.59 -16.88 7.57
CA ILE A 114 -2.87 -16.21 7.82
C ILE A 114 -4.09 -17.16 7.76
N GLU A 115 -3.99 -18.29 7.06
CA GLU A 115 -5.06 -19.30 6.99
C GLU A 115 -5.10 -20.20 8.23
N ARG A 116 -3.96 -20.36 8.89
CA ARG A 116 -3.77 -21.30 10.01
C ARG A 116 -3.82 -20.60 11.37
N HIS A 117 -3.32 -19.36 11.42
CA HIS A 117 -3.12 -18.62 12.65
C HIS A 117 -4.03 -17.40 12.69
N ARG A 118 -4.71 -17.22 13.83
CA ARG A 118 -5.59 -16.06 14.07
C ARG A 118 -4.84 -14.86 14.63
N CYS A 119 -3.66 -15.06 15.20
CA CYS A 119 -2.85 -14.00 15.78
C CYS A 119 -1.39 -14.17 15.39
N VAL A 120 -0.68 -13.05 15.19
CA VAL A 120 0.76 -13.05 14.90
C VAL A 120 1.58 -13.75 15.98
N THR A 121 1.09 -13.81 17.22
CA THR A 121 1.75 -14.50 18.33
C THR A 121 1.73 -16.03 18.21
N GLN A 122 0.87 -16.57 17.34
CA GLN A 122 0.78 -18.00 17.07
C GLN A 122 1.71 -18.43 15.93
N HIS A 123 2.40 -17.49 15.29
CA HIS A 123 3.36 -17.77 14.23
C HIS A 123 4.57 -18.51 14.80
N ASP A 124 5.11 -19.49 14.06
CA ASP A 124 6.23 -20.32 14.53
C ASP A 124 7.48 -19.49 14.88
N ASP A 125 7.75 -18.43 14.11
CA ASP A 125 8.88 -17.53 14.38
C ASP A 125 8.67 -16.60 15.59
N PHE A 126 7.45 -16.49 16.12
CA PHE A 126 7.17 -15.59 17.25
C PHE A 126 7.92 -16.05 18.51
N GLU A 127 8.07 -17.35 18.72
CA GLU A 127 8.79 -17.91 19.87
C GLU A 127 10.26 -17.48 19.90
N ALA A 128 10.91 -17.43 18.74
CA ALA A 128 12.29 -16.99 18.62
C ALA A 128 12.46 -15.50 18.95
N LEU A 129 11.46 -14.67 18.60
CA LEU A 129 11.47 -13.22 18.86
C LEU A 129 11.36 -12.88 20.35
N VAL A 130 10.66 -13.70 21.13
CA VAL A 130 10.48 -13.49 22.57
C VAL A 130 11.46 -14.27 23.43
N ASN A 131 12.40 -15.00 22.82
CA ASN A 131 13.36 -15.80 23.55
C ASN A 131 14.32 -14.91 24.36
N LYS A 132 14.28 -15.03 25.69
CA LYS A 132 15.09 -14.21 26.62
C LYS A 132 16.60 -14.26 26.29
N THR A 133 17.13 -15.43 25.93
CA THR A 133 18.56 -15.57 25.61
C THR A 133 18.91 -14.83 24.33
N VAL A 134 18.06 -14.95 23.30
CA VAL A 134 18.24 -14.24 22.03
C VAL A 134 18.18 -12.73 22.26
N LEU A 135 17.20 -12.24 23.02
CA LEU A 135 17.06 -10.82 23.34
C LEU A 135 18.25 -10.28 24.15
N ASN A 136 18.77 -11.04 25.11
CA ASN A 136 19.94 -10.65 25.89
C ASN A 136 21.22 -10.55 25.04
N LEU A 137 21.36 -11.41 24.02
CA LEU A 137 22.49 -11.38 23.09
C LEU A 137 22.34 -10.30 22.01
N ALA A 138 21.14 -10.09 21.50
CA ALA A 138 20.85 -9.12 20.44
C ALA A 138 20.73 -7.68 20.97
N GLY A 139 20.23 -7.50 22.19
CA GLY A 139 20.00 -6.20 22.84
C GLY A 139 21.17 -5.22 22.71
N PRO A 140 22.41 -5.61 23.05
CA PRO A 140 23.59 -4.76 22.93
C PRO A 140 23.96 -4.35 21.49
N LEU A 141 23.42 -5.02 20.47
CA LEU A 141 23.68 -4.74 19.05
C LEU A 141 22.74 -3.66 18.50
N PHE A 142 21.57 -3.46 19.12
CA PHE A 142 20.63 -2.44 18.67
C PHE A 142 21.16 -1.02 18.87
N ARG A 143 20.79 -0.14 17.94
CA ARG A 143 21.17 1.27 17.90
C ARG A 143 19.93 2.13 17.70
N ASP A 144 19.93 3.31 18.30
CA ASP A 144 18.91 4.31 18.02
C ASP A 144 19.06 4.86 16.59
N ARG A 145 18.11 5.71 16.17
CA ARG A 145 18.14 6.37 14.85
C ARG A 145 19.40 7.21 14.61
N ASN A 146 20.12 7.59 15.67
CA ASN A 146 21.35 8.38 15.63
C ASN A 146 22.62 7.50 15.76
N GLY A 147 22.48 6.17 15.73
CA GLY A 147 23.61 5.22 15.87
C GLY A 147 24.13 5.03 17.30
N ARG A 148 23.42 5.53 18.32
CA ARG A 148 23.80 5.38 19.73
C ARG A 148 23.32 4.05 20.30
N THR A 149 24.15 3.41 21.11
CA THR A 149 23.77 2.19 21.84
C THR A 149 22.73 2.51 22.91
N TYR A 150 21.70 1.68 23.00
CA TYR A 150 20.76 1.71 24.13
C TYR A 150 21.50 1.36 25.42
N ARG A 151 21.48 2.27 26.40
CA ARG A 151 22.06 2.03 27.72
C ARG A 151 20.97 1.59 28.67
N ARG A 152 21.21 0.52 29.43
CA ARG A 152 20.40 0.21 30.61
C ARG A 152 20.66 1.29 31.66
N ASN A 153 19.61 1.81 32.28
CA ASN A 153 19.79 2.67 33.44
C ASN A 153 20.43 1.83 34.55
N ALA A 154 21.48 2.37 35.18
CA ALA A 154 22.13 1.70 36.29
C ALA A 154 21.12 1.56 37.44
N GLY A 155 20.77 0.31 37.78
CA GLY A 155 19.87 -0.01 38.90
C GLY A 155 18.53 -0.65 38.53
N GLN A 156 18.16 -0.79 37.25
CA GLN A 156 16.97 -1.54 36.86
C GLN A 156 17.26 -3.04 36.79
N SER A 157 16.49 -3.84 37.53
CA SER A 157 16.53 -5.29 37.45
C SER A 157 16.02 -5.79 36.08
N GLU A 158 16.28 -7.04 35.70
CA GLU A 158 15.88 -7.56 34.37
C GLU A 158 14.36 -7.58 34.10
N ASN A 159 13.52 -7.31 35.12
CA ASN A 159 12.07 -7.49 35.06
C ASN A 159 11.26 -6.24 35.50
N GLU A 160 11.87 -5.05 35.54
CA GLU A 160 11.21 -3.79 35.96
C GLU A 160 11.34 -2.67 34.91
#